data_AF-A0A3D0M8Z7-F1
#
_entry.id   AF-A0A3D0M8Z7-F1
#
_cell.length_a   1.000
_cell.length_b   1.000
_cell.length_c   1.000
_cell.angle_alpha   90.00
_cell.angle_beta   90.00
_cell.angle_gamma   90.00
#
_symmetry.space_group_name_H-M   'P 1'
#
loop_
_entity.id
_entity.type
_entity.pdbx_description
1 polymer ?
#
loop_
_entity_poly.entity_id
_entity_poly.type
_entity_poly.pdbx_seq_one_letter_code
_entity_poly.pdbx_strand_id
1 'polypeptide(L)'
;GETCAVRELEEETGYKAGKTIFLFDYYATPGYCSEKITVYLCTDLVPTHQNLDPDEYITLYRYTVDEAVELIRQGKITDGKTIAVIFAVKDRFKME
;
A
#
# COMPACT_ATOMS: atom_id res chain seq x y z
N GLY A 1 6.47 -1.32 12.84
CA GLY A 1 6.37 -1.05 11.40
C GLY A 1 5.97 -2.33 10.70
N GLU A 2 6.95 -3.15 10.35
CA GLU A 2 6.78 -4.34 9.52
C GLU A 2 5.75 -5.35 10.03
N THR A 3 5.82 -5.73 11.32
CA THR A 3 4.85 -6.67 11.92
C THR A 3 3.40 -6.19 11.80
N CYS A 4 3.19 -4.87 11.93
CA CYS A 4 1.86 -4.27 11.75
C CYS A 4 1.46 -4.34 10.28
N ALA A 5 2.31 -3.88 9.36
CA ALA A 5 2.01 -3.88 7.93
C ALA A 5 1.67 -5.28 7.37
N VAL A 6 2.36 -6.33 7.83
CA VAL A 6 2.07 -7.71 7.41
C VAL A 6 0.74 -8.22 7.98
N ARG A 7 0.40 -7.84 9.23
CA ARG A 7 -0.88 -8.19 9.85
C ARG A 7 -2.04 -7.50 9.14
N GLU A 8 -1.98 -6.17 8.98
CA GLU A 8 -3.04 -5.40 8.31
C GLU A 8 -3.24 -5.86 6.86
N LEU A 9 -2.16 -6.17 6.12
CA LEU A 9 -2.27 -6.74 4.78
C LEU A 9 -3.15 -8.00 4.78
N GLU A 10 -2.92 -8.92 5.72
CA GLU A 10 -3.71 -10.15 5.78
C GLU A 10 -5.16 -9.87 6.19
N GLU A 11 -5.38 -9.06 7.22
CA GLU A 11 -6.71 -8.72 7.74
C GLU A 11 -7.55 -7.99 6.68
N GLU A 12 -6.99 -6.93 6.07
CA GLU A 12 -7.69 -6.08 5.10
C GLU A 12 -7.84 -6.73 3.72
N THR A 13 -6.90 -7.59 3.30
CA THR A 13 -6.86 -8.10 1.91
C THR A 13 -6.95 -9.61 1.77
N GLY A 14 -6.77 -10.37 2.84
CA GLY A 14 -6.68 -11.82 2.79
C GLY A 14 -5.45 -12.34 2.05
N TYR A 15 -4.33 -11.63 2.14
CA TYR A 15 -3.04 -12.07 1.58
C TYR A 15 -1.93 -12.04 2.61
N LYS A 16 -1.12 -13.10 2.64
CA LYS A 16 0.18 -13.11 3.33
C LYS A 16 1.30 -12.77 2.37
N ALA A 17 2.21 -11.92 2.81
CA ALA A 17 3.45 -11.62 2.09
C ALA A 17 4.50 -12.71 2.32
N GLY A 18 5.08 -13.26 1.25
CA GLY A 18 6.27 -14.12 1.33
C GLY A 18 7.55 -13.31 1.51
N LYS A 19 7.56 -12.06 1.04
CA LYS A 19 8.66 -11.12 1.22
C LYS A 19 8.13 -9.71 1.46
N THR A 20 8.74 -9.02 2.41
CA THR A 20 8.42 -7.64 2.77
C THR A 20 9.68 -6.78 2.61
N ILE A 21 9.56 -5.65 1.92
CA ILE A 21 10.67 -4.76 1.61
C ILE A 21 10.30 -3.36 2.10
N PHE A 22 11.10 -2.79 3.00
CA PHE A 22 10.95 -1.39 3.36
C PHE A 22 11.19 -0.48 2.13
N LEU A 23 10.27 0.46 1.89
CA LEU A 23 10.43 1.46 0.84
C LEU A 23 10.90 2.79 1.41
N PHE A 24 10.10 3.42 2.26
CA PHE A 24 10.40 4.72 2.86
C PHE A 24 9.51 5.01 4.07
N ASP A 25 9.93 5.96 4.88
CA ASP A 25 9.10 6.65 5.86
C ASP A 25 8.63 7.98 5.28
N TYR A 26 7.40 8.40 5.58
CA TYR A 26 6.96 9.77 5.32
C TYR A 26 6.06 10.29 6.44
N TYR A 27 5.98 11.61 6.55
CA TYR A 27 5.07 12.28 7.46
C TYR A 27 3.83 12.74 6.71
N ALA A 28 2.64 12.37 7.19
CA ALA A 28 1.39 12.59 6.47
C ALA A 28 1.06 14.08 6.29
N THR A 29 1.21 14.87 7.35
CA THR A 29 0.96 16.31 7.32
C THR A 29 1.84 17.03 8.35
N PRO A 30 3.14 17.27 8.05
CA PRO A 30 4.12 17.80 9.01
C PRO A 30 3.72 19.12 9.69
N GLY A 31 2.89 19.93 9.02
CA GLY A 31 2.39 21.19 9.56
C GLY A 31 1.18 21.06 10.51
N TYR A 32 0.63 19.85 10.67
CA TYR A 32 -0.59 19.59 11.45
C TYR A 32 -0.44 18.41 12.42
N CYS A 33 0.09 17.27 11.97
CA CYS A 33 0.30 16.08 12.79
C CYS A 33 1.74 15.59 12.69
N SER A 34 2.21 14.95 13.76
CA SER A 34 3.50 14.23 13.79
C SER A 34 3.37 12.78 13.35
N GLU A 35 2.28 12.43 12.65
CA GLU A 35 2.04 11.07 12.19
C GLU A 35 3.08 10.68 11.15
N LYS A 36 3.86 9.64 11.47
CA LYS A 36 4.83 9.04 10.58
C LYS A 36 4.28 7.71 10.08
N ILE A 37 4.21 7.55 8.77
CA ILE A 37 3.76 6.34 8.11
C ILE A 37 4.96 5.66 7.45
N THR A 38 5.13 4.38 7.77
CA THR A 38 6.20 3.53 7.24
C THR A 38 5.61 2.66 6.14
N VAL A 39 6.19 2.75 4.93
CA VAL A 39 5.71 2.05 3.74
C VAL A 39 6.55 0.82 3.45
N TYR A 40 5.88 -0.30 3.20
CA TYR A 40 6.49 -1.56 2.77
C TYR A 40 5.90 -2.03 1.43
N LEU A 41 6.74 -2.65 0.61
CA LEU A 41 6.35 -3.43 -0.56
C LEU A 41 6.28 -4.90 -0.17
N CYS A 42 5.10 -5.50 -0.34
CA CYS A 42 4.85 -6.91 -0.07
C CYS A 42 4.79 -7.68 -1.40
N THR A 43 5.63 -8.70 -1.56
CA THR A 43 5.68 -9.57 -2.74
C THR A 43 5.49 -11.03 -2.35
N ASP A 44 5.40 -11.91 -3.36
CA ASP A 44 5.17 -13.34 -3.19
C ASP A 44 3.90 -13.61 -2.37
N LEU A 45 2.81 -12.93 -2.75
CA LEU A 45 1.55 -12.96 -2.02
C LEU A 45 0.89 -14.35 -2.11
N VAL A 46 0.51 -14.87 -0.95
CA VAL A 46 -0.21 -16.14 -0.79
C VAL A 46 -1.63 -15.84 -0.29
N PRO A 47 -2.68 -16.35 -0.95
CA PRO A 47 -4.05 -16.11 -0.53
C PRO A 47 -4.36 -16.78 0.82
N THR A 48 -5.11 -16.08 1.65
CA THR A 48 -5.66 -16.57 2.93
C THR A 48 -7.15 -16.24 2.99
N HIS A 49 -7.58 -15.41 3.93
CA HIS A 49 -8.95 -14.94 4.09
C HIS A 49 -8.93 -13.52 4.67
N GLN A 50 -9.84 -12.68 4.18
CA GLN A 50 -10.03 -11.34 4.71
C GLN A 50 -10.72 -11.43 6.09
N ASN A 51 -10.28 -10.63 7.04
CA ASN A 51 -10.81 -10.56 8.40
C ASN A 51 -10.85 -9.09 8.85
N LEU A 52 -11.89 -8.38 8.39
CA LEU A 52 -12.09 -6.96 8.66
C LEU A 52 -12.60 -6.72 10.08
N ASP A 53 -12.18 -5.61 10.67
CA ASP A 53 -12.78 -5.10 11.90
C ASP A 53 -14.22 -4.58 11.64
N PRO A 54 -15.08 -4.49 12.68
CA PRO A 54 -16.49 -4.13 12.50
C PRO A 54 -16.75 -2.76 11.85
N ASP A 55 -15.80 -1.84 11.93
CA ASP A 55 -15.84 -0.50 11.35
C ASP A 55 -15.15 -0.38 9.99
N GLU A 56 -14.64 -1.48 9.44
CA GLU A 56 -13.95 -1.52 8.16
C GLU A 56 -14.85 -2.02 7.02
N TYR A 57 -14.86 -1.26 5.92
CA TYR A 57 -15.63 -1.57 4.72
C TYR A 57 -14.69 -1.54 3.51
N ILE A 58 -13.97 -2.63 3.27
CA ILE A 58 -12.89 -2.70 2.28
C ILE A 58 -13.28 -3.60 1.11
N THR A 59 -13.08 -3.11 -0.11
CA THR A 59 -13.23 -3.87 -1.36
C THR A 59 -11.90 -3.89 -2.12
N LEU A 60 -11.49 -5.07 -2.57
CA LEU A 60 -10.22 -5.25 -3.25
C LEU A 60 -10.34 -5.03 -4.76
N TYR A 61 -9.37 -4.30 -5.29
CA TYR A 61 -9.16 -4.12 -6.72
C TYR A 61 -7.73 -4.49 -7.06
N ARG A 62 -7.53 -5.09 -8.24
CA ARG A 62 -6.21 -5.45 -8.75
C ARG A 62 -5.92 -4.65 -9.99
N TYR A 63 -4.80 -3.94 -9.95
CA TYR A 63 -4.28 -3.16 -11.07
C TYR A 63 -2.80 -3.48 -11.24
N THR A 64 -2.34 -3.46 -12.47
CA THR A 64 -0.93 -3.29 -12.77
C THR A 64 -0.47 -1.90 -12.30
N VAL A 65 0.84 -1.73 -12.11
CA VAL A 65 1.40 -0.43 -11.71
C VAL A 65 1.08 0.65 -12.76
N ASP A 66 1.08 0.30 -14.04
CA ASP A 66 0.76 1.25 -15.11
C ASP A 66 -0.72 1.64 -15.14
N GLU A 67 -1.64 0.70 -14.92
CA GLU A 67 -3.07 1.01 -14.75
C GLU A 67 -3.29 1.92 -13.54
N ALA A 68 -2.64 1.64 -12.41
CA ALA A 68 -2.74 2.46 -11.20
C ALA A 68 -2.24 3.89 -11.43
N VAL A 69 -1.15 4.07 -12.18
CA VAL A 69 -0.65 5.40 -12.58
C VAL A 69 -1.65 6.14 -13.46
N GLU A 70 -2.34 5.43 -14.36
CA GLU A 70 -3.37 6.03 -15.20
C GLU A 70 -4.60 6.44 -14.38
N LEU A 71 -4.99 5.67 -13.35
CA LEU A 71 -6.05 6.07 -12.42
C LEU A 71 -5.69 7.33 -11.62
N ILE A 72 -4.42 7.52 -11.26
CA ILE A 72 -3.94 8.79 -10.66
C ILE A 72 -4.10 9.95 -11.65
N ARG A 73 -3.67 9.77 -12.90
CA ARG A 73 -3.76 10.81 -13.94
C ARG A 73 -5.21 11.20 -14.26
N GLN A 74 -6.13 10.25 -14.17
CA GLN A 74 -7.57 10.48 -14.34
C GLN A 74 -8.22 11.14 -13.11
N GLY A 75 -7.48 11.36 -12.02
CA GLY A 75 -8.01 11.90 -10.78
C GLY A 75 -8.94 10.94 -10.02
N LYS A 76 -8.87 9.63 -10.30
CA LYS A 76 -9.64 8.59 -9.59
C LYS A 76 -8.95 8.14 -8.29
N ILE A 77 -7.62 8.18 -8.26
CA ILE A 77 -6.83 8.01 -7.04
C ILE A 77 -6.29 9.38 -6.65
N THR A 78 -6.80 9.92 -5.55
CA THR A 78 -6.44 11.26 -5.05
C THR A 78 -5.78 11.23 -3.68
N ASP A 79 -5.72 10.06 -3.04
CA ASP A 79 -5.07 9.88 -1.74
C ASP A 79 -3.54 9.99 -1.87
N GLY A 80 -2.95 10.96 -1.16
CA GLY A 80 -1.54 11.34 -1.33
C GLY A 80 -0.56 10.22 -1.01
N LYS A 81 -0.84 9.42 0.01
CA LYS A 81 0.01 8.28 0.39
C LYS A 81 -0.03 7.20 -0.69
N THR A 82 -1.22 6.85 -1.17
CA THR A 82 -1.39 5.87 -2.25
C THR A 82 -0.67 6.32 -3.51
N ILE A 83 -0.79 7.60 -3.89
CA ILE A 83 -0.07 8.19 -5.04
C ILE A 83 1.45 8.04 -4.88
N ALA A 84 1.99 8.42 -3.72
CA ALA A 84 3.42 8.36 -3.46
C ALA A 84 3.96 6.92 -3.55
N VAL A 85 3.25 5.96 -2.97
CA VAL A 85 3.63 4.53 -3.00
C VAL A 85 3.63 3.99 -4.44
N ILE A 86 2.58 4.26 -5.23
CA ILE A 86 2.49 3.77 -6.60
C ILE A 86 3.66 4.29 -7.45
N PHE A 87 4.02 5.57 -7.33
CA PHE A 87 5.16 6.13 -8.06
C PHE A 87 6.51 5.60 -7.58
N ALA A 88 6.70 5.40 -6.27
CA ALA A 88 7.93 4.81 -5.74
C ALA A 88 8.13 3.36 -6.22
N VAL A 89 7.05 2.57 -6.25
CA VAL A 89 7.07 1.20 -6.79
C VAL A 89 7.35 1.21 -8.29
N LYS A 90 6.75 2.13 -9.05
CA LYS A 90 7.03 2.29 -10.48
C LYS A 90 8.50 2.61 -10.77
N ASP A 91 9.09 3.52 -10.00
CA ASP A 91 10.50 3.89 -10.15
C ASP A 91 11.41 2.70 -9.87
N ARG A 92 11.11 1.94 -8.81
CA ARG A 92 11.85 0.73 -8.45
C ARG A 92 11.84 -0.33 -9.56
N PHE A 93 10.68 -0.62 -10.16
CA PHE A 93 10.59 -1.61 -11.23
C PHE A 93 11.24 -1.19 -12.55
N LYS A 94 11.61 0.09 -12.72
CA LYS A 94 12.44 0.50 -13.86
C LYS A 94 13.93 0.21 -13.67
N MET A 95 14.35 -0.08 -12.43
CA MET A 95 15.74 -0.34 -12.07
C MET A 95 16.08 -1.84 -12.08
N GLU A 96 15.11 -2.71 -12.32
CA GLU A 96 15.23 -4.16 -12.48
C GLU A 96 15.03 -4.55 -13.96
#